data_AF-A0AAD5HJP2-F1
#
_entry.id   AF-A0AAD5HJP2-F1
#
_cell.length_a   1.000
_cell.length_b   1.000
_cell.length_c   1.000
_cell.angle_alpha   90.00
_cell.angle_beta   90.00
_cell.angle_gamma   90.00
#
_symmetry.space_group_name_H-M   'P 1'
#
loop_
_entity.id
_entity.type
_entity.pdbx_description
1 polymer ?
#
loop_
_entity_poly.entity_id
_entity_poly.type
_entity_poly.pdbx_seq_one_letter_code
_entity_poly.pdbx_strand_id
1 'polypeptide(L)'
;MTLKSRWEEPIPDCSLQQWIFGSASSPMEDSEKPILIDADRPETHHLNKTQFRLLAKQIALGLIDAGLREGDRVLVFSSNNIYFPSVFLGILMSGGIFTGANPGFTSRELAYQLKDSGSTFLFTVSTQIETAIEAAKDAGLPLNRIFALDPSILPPLDQSAPTQATQVNDIQSWTNLLLGNQERAKTWEWREPSNPETTVCCLNYSSGTTGVPKGVEITHRAYVANGTGVIELANKDPEEVEFRKRSRLLAFLPIYHAYGQTYFVSIYPRIGVPVYVMPAFNFEKMLQHVQRFRISTLVCVPPILVYLSKHPIVKTFDLSSVERVNSGAAPLSREVAQGVEALWPDASVIVRQGWGMTEVTCTCMTWDARVKSKVEAVGELSPNCSARIMKPDGKTVVEQANERGELWVTGPTLMKGYWKNPTATADTIAVDPDGTRWLKTGDIAYVESFEPGAIFHIVDRIKELIKVKGNQVAPAELEAVLLDHHEIADAAVIGVPANGDEVPRAYIVKVESSKVTGEEIVKWMEERVAKHKRLKGGVRFVEAIPKNPSGKILRRALRDIAKAEFSIDLSRSKL
;
A
#
# COMPACT_ATOMS: atom_id res chain seq x y z
N MET A 1 15.77 -22.47 -12.19
CA MET A 1 16.83 -21.45 -12.28
C MET A 1 16.56 -20.33 -11.27
N THR A 2 17.58 -19.75 -10.63
CA THR A 2 17.42 -18.57 -9.76
C THR A 2 17.71 -17.31 -10.57
N LEU A 3 16.75 -16.39 -10.64
CA LEU A 3 16.90 -15.08 -11.25
C LEU A 3 17.46 -14.12 -10.21
N LYS A 4 18.55 -13.45 -10.53
CA LYS A 4 19.12 -12.37 -9.70
C LYS A 4 18.79 -11.03 -10.35
N SER A 5 18.54 -10.01 -9.53
CA SER A 5 18.53 -8.65 -10.04
C SER A 5 19.87 -8.36 -10.71
N ARG A 6 19.84 -7.66 -11.85
CA ARG A 6 21.06 -7.10 -12.45
C ARG A 6 21.56 -5.86 -11.71
N TRP A 7 20.80 -5.41 -10.71
CA TRP A 7 21.10 -4.26 -9.88
C TRP A 7 21.55 -4.69 -8.50
N GLU A 8 22.61 -4.06 -8.03
CA GLU A 8 23.11 -4.18 -6.66
C GLU A 8 23.30 -2.77 -6.12
N GLU A 9 22.86 -2.54 -4.90
CA GLU A 9 23.04 -1.25 -4.23
C GLU A 9 23.49 -1.49 -2.79
N PRO A 10 24.51 -0.78 -2.29
CA PRO A 10 24.88 -0.82 -0.88
C PRO A 10 23.73 -0.33 -0.01
N ILE A 11 23.34 -1.11 0.99
CA ILE A 11 22.27 -0.75 1.92
C ILE A 11 22.88 -0.14 3.17
N PRO A 12 22.63 1.15 3.46
CA PRO A 12 23.10 1.78 4.68
C PRO A 12 22.67 0.99 5.92
N ASP A 13 23.61 0.74 6.83
CA ASP A 13 23.32 0.06 8.09
C ASP A 13 22.91 1.07 9.15
N CYS A 14 21.64 1.48 9.10
CA CYS A 14 21.08 2.46 10.02
C CYS A 14 19.58 2.26 10.21
N SER A 15 19.02 2.95 11.19
CA SER A 15 17.58 3.08 11.34
C SER A 15 16.94 3.82 10.17
N LEU A 16 15.65 3.55 9.93
CA LEU A 16 14.84 4.29 8.96
C LEU A 16 14.86 5.81 9.21
N GLN A 17 14.77 6.28 10.46
CA GLN A 17 14.82 7.71 10.76
C GLN A 17 16.18 8.33 10.42
N GLN A 18 17.29 7.63 10.68
CA GLN A 18 18.63 8.10 10.27
C GLN A 18 18.77 8.07 8.75
N TRP A 19 18.21 7.07 8.08
CA TRP A 19 18.19 7.05 6.61
C TRP A 19 17.43 8.24 6.05
N ILE A 20 16.25 8.59 6.58
CA ILE A 20 15.46 9.74 6.08
C ILE A 20 16.16 11.07 6.36
N PHE A 21 16.60 11.29 7.60
CA PHE A 21 17.04 12.60 8.08
C PHE A 21 18.56 12.80 8.11
N GLY A 22 19.36 11.74 7.97
CA GLY A 22 20.77 11.78 8.35
C GLY A 22 20.90 11.81 9.88
N SER A 23 21.58 12.81 10.42
CA SER A 23 21.80 12.96 11.86
C SER A 23 20.56 13.46 12.62
N ALA A 24 20.51 13.27 13.94
CA ALA A 24 19.47 13.84 14.80
C ALA A 24 19.62 15.33 15.07
N SER A 25 20.84 15.86 14.93
CA SER A 25 21.21 17.23 15.31
C SER A 25 21.82 18.06 14.19
N SER A 26 22.37 17.44 13.13
CA SER A 26 23.00 18.19 12.05
C SER A 26 21.99 19.12 11.32
N PRO A 27 22.41 20.33 10.92
CA PRO A 27 21.62 21.19 10.05
C PRO A 27 21.23 20.50 8.74
N MET A 28 20.11 20.89 8.15
CA MET A 28 19.61 20.36 6.88
C MET A 28 19.68 21.44 5.78
N GLU A 29 20.25 21.09 4.64
CA GLU A 29 20.54 22.01 3.53
C GLU A 29 19.29 22.64 2.88
N ASP A 30 18.12 21.98 2.96
CA ASP A 30 16.83 22.46 2.41
C ASP A 30 15.78 22.76 3.52
N SER A 31 16.23 23.23 4.67
CA SER A 31 15.41 23.34 5.89
C SER A 31 14.20 24.27 5.80
N GLU A 32 14.15 25.23 4.86
CA GLU A 32 13.04 26.20 4.77
C GLU A 32 11.88 25.72 3.88
N LYS A 33 12.10 24.75 2.97
CA LYS A 33 11.07 24.33 2.02
C LYS A 33 10.07 23.37 2.67
N PRO A 34 8.74 23.60 2.52
CA PRO A 34 7.74 22.64 2.97
C PRO A 34 7.91 21.26 2.31
N ILE A 35 7.86 20.20 3.13
CA ILE A 35 7.98 18.81 2.67
C ILE A 35 6.70 18.01 2.90
N LEU A 36 5.96 18.30 3.98
CA LEU A 36 4.63 17.75 4.25
C LEU A 36 3.64 18.90 4.27
N ILE A 37 2.65 18.87 3.37
CA ILE A 37 1.74 20.01 3.14
C ILE A 37 0.31 19.50 3.19
N ASP A 38 -0.57 20.14 3.96
CA ASP A 38 -2.00 19.82 3.94
C ASP A 38 -2.58 20.33 2.61
N ALA A 39 -3.12 19.44 1.78
CA ALA A 39 -3.60 19.81 0.45
C ALA A 39 -4.78 20.80 0.49
N ASP A 40 -5.59 20.76 1.55
CA ASP A 40 -6.72 21.67 1.72
C ASP A 40 -6.29 23.00 2.38
N ARG A 41 -5.20 23.01 3.15
CA ARG A 41 -4.70 24.16 3.92
C ARG A 41 -3.19 24.42 3.74
N PRO A 42 -2.67 24.53 2.50
CA PRO A 42 -1.23 24.50 2.24
C PRO A 42 -0.46 25.69 2.84
N GLU A 43 -1.08 26.87 2.92
CA GLU A 43 -0.43 28.10 3.39
C GLU A 43 -0.20 28.12 4.91
N THR A 44 -1.03 27.39 5.66
CA THR A 44 -1.02 27.44 7.14
C THR A 44 -0.61 26.12 7.78
N HIS A 45 -0.87 24.99 7.12
CA HIS A 45 -0.61 23.65 7.66
C HIS A 45 0.42 22.94 6.80
N HIS A 46 1.69 23.18 7.12
CA HIS A 46 2.80 22.50 6.49
C HIS A 46 3.96 22.34 7.47
N LEU A 47 4.83 21.38 7.17
CA LEU A 47 6.09 21.17 7.86
C LEU A 47 7.21 21.15 6.83
N ASN A 48 8.26 21.91 7.07
CA ASN A 48 9.55 21.69 6.41
C ASN A 48 10.28 20.48 7.03
N LYS A 49 11.40 20.05 6.43
CA LYS A 49 12.10 18.83 6.87
C LYS A 49 12.66 18.91 8.29
N THR A 50 13.10 20.10 8.72
CA THR A 50 13.58 20.35 10.09
C THR A 50 12.44 20.25 11.10
N GLN A 51 11.31 20.90 10.82
CA GLN A 51 10.10 20.87 11.62
C GLN A 51 9.53 19.46 11.72
N PHE A 52 9.53 18.72 10.61
CA PHE A 52 9.15 17.30 10.58
C PHE A 52 10.02 16.47 11.54
N ARG A 53 11.36 16.55 11.43
CA ARG A 53 12.28 15.87 12.34
C ARG A 53 12.05 16.28 13.79
N LEU A 54 11.91 17.57 14.07
CA LEU A 54 11.73 18.09 15.41
C LEU A 54 10.42 17.61 16.05
N LEU A 55 9.33 17.63 15.29
CA LEU A 55 8.04 17.14 15.76
C LEU A 55 8.09 15.65 16.09
N ALA A 56 8.73 14.84 15.24
CA ALA A 56 8.94 13.41 15.51
C ALA A 56 9.74 13.20 16.82
N LYS A 57 10.80 13.98 17.05
CA LYS A 57 11.59 13.92 18.29
C LYS A 57 10.78 14.33 19.52
N GLN A 58 9.94 15.36 19.43
CA GLN A 58 9.06 15.76 20.53
C GLN A 58 8.05 14.66 20.88
N ILE A 59 7.42 14.05 19.86
CA ILE A 59 6.52 12.91 20.05
C ILE A 59 7.26 11.72 20.68
N ALA A 60 8.48 11.43 20.23
CA ALA A 60 9.30 10.34 20.78
C ALA A 60 9.58 10.54 22.27
N LEU A 61 10.04 11.73 22.67
CA LEU A 61 10.29 12.08 24.07
C LEU A 61 9.00 12.01 24.90
N GLY A 62 7.89 12.54 24.38
CA GLY A 62 6.60 12.48 25.07
C GLY A 62 6.13 11.05 25.31
N LEU A 63 6.33 10.15 24.34
CA LEU A 63 5.98 8.74 24.49
C LEU A 63 6.86 8.06 25.54
N ILE A 64 8.16 8.35 25.56
CA ILE A 64 9.09 7.87 26.59
C ILE A 64 8.66 8.36 27.97
N ASP A 65 8.34 9.64 28.11
CA ASP A 65 7.88 10.25 29.37
C ASP A 65 6.52 9.66 29.82
N ALA A 66 5.65 9.33 28.86
CA ALA A 66 4.40 8.60 29.11
C ALA A 66 4.62 7.11 29.46
N GLY A 67 5.87 6.64 29.45
CA GLY A 67 6.27 5.31 29.89
C GLY A 67 6.26 4.25 28.80
N LEU A 68 6.42 4.63 27.53
CA LEU A 68 6.71 3.67 26.44
C LEU A 68 8.09 3.04 26.66
N ARG A 69 8.18 1.72 26.45
CA ARG A 69 9.44 0.97 26.52
C ARG A 69 9.89 0.49 25.15
N GLU A 70 11.18 0.23 25.01
CA GLU A 70 11.73 -0.33 23.77
C GLU A 70 10.99 -1.63 23.40
N GLY A 71 10.59 -1.74 22.14
CA GLY A 71 9.82 -2.84 21.60
C GLY A 71 8.31 -2.72 21.79
N ASP A 72 7.78 -1.81 22.62
CA ASP A 72 6.33 -1.60 22.77
C ASP A 72 5.66 -1.23 21.46
N ARG A 73 4.44 -1.71 21.23
CA ARG A 73 3.68 -1.39 20.02
C ARG A 73 2.79 -0.17 20.25
N VAL A 74 2.80 0.75 19.30
CA VAL A 74 1.91 1.92 19.27
C VAL A 74 1.02 1.81 18.05
N LEU A 75 -0.29 1.70 18.26
CA LEU A 75 -1.25 1.62 17.17
C LEU A 75 -1.66 3.02 16.73
N VAL A 76 -1.72 3.25 15.41
CA VAL A 76 -2.20 4.51 14.82
C VAL A 76 -3.46 4.22 13.99
N PHE A 77 -4.60 4.66 14.49
CA PHE A 77 -5.92 4.55 13.88
C PHE A 77 -6.36 5.92 13.37
N SER A 78 -5.83 6.31 12.22
CA SER A 78 -6.02 7.65 11.66
C SER A 78 -6.13 7.59 10.14
N SER A 79 -6.94 8.49 9.59
CA SER A 79 -6.86 8.86 8.17
C SER A 79 -5.53 9.58 7.90
N ASN A 80 -5.24 9.83 6.62
CA ASN A 80 -4.06 10.59 6.23
C ASN A 80 -4.11 12.00 6.85
N ASN A 81 -2.95 12.52 7.25
CA ASN A 81 -2.74 13.92 7.62
C ASN A 81 -1.23 14.21 7.69
N ILE A 82 -0.86 15.48 7.77
CA ILE A 82 0.56 15.90 7.76
C ILE A 82 1.35 15.54 9.02
N TYR A 83 0.68 15.19 10.13
CA TYR A 83 1.35 14.80 11.38
C TYR A 83 1.55 13.29 11.50
N PHE A 84 0.82 12.49 10.72
CA PHE A 84 0.99 11.04 10.66
C PHE A 84 2.45 10.62 10.43
N PRO A 85 3.20 11.20 9.45
CA PRO A 85 4.62 10.90 9.28
C PRO A 85 5.46 11.15 10.54
N SER A 86 5.18 12.24 11.27
CA SER A 86 5.88 12.61 12.51
C SER A 86 5.55 11.67 13.66
N VAL A 87 4.29 11.26 13.79
CA VAL A 87 3.86 10.23 14.75
C VAL A 87 4.55 8.91 14.44
N PHE A 88 4.55 8.49 13.16
CA PHE A 88 5.22 7.29 12.70
C PHE A 88 6.71 7.28 13.08
N LEU A 89 7.47 8.32 12.72
CA LEU A 89 8.90 8.37 13.03
C LEU A 89 9.16 8.62 14.52
N GLY A 90 8.29 9.33 15.23
CA GLY A 90 8.41 9.54 16.68
C GLY A 90 8.28 8.23 17.47
N ILE A 91 7.36 7.36 17.06
CA ILE A 91 7.26 6.00 17.62
C ILE A 91 8.59 5.25 17.41
N LEU A 92 9.17 5.30 16.21
CA LEU A 92 10.38 4.54 15.93
C LEU A 92 11.60 5.11 16.67
N MET A 93 11.72 6.44 16.72
CA MET A 93 12.76 7.16 17.47
C MET A 93 12.72 6.83 18.96
N SER A 94 11.53 6.60 19.52
CA SER A 94 11.36 6.20 20.92
C SER A 94 11.72 4.74 21.21
N GLY A 95 12.09 3.96 20.18
CA GLY A 95 12.32 2.51 20.28
C GLY A 95 11.03 1.68 20.23
N GLY A 96 9.88 2.31 19.98
CA GLY A 96 8.60 1.65 19.79
C GLY A 96 8.45 1.04 18.39
N ILE A 97 7.46 0.17 18.26
CA ILE A 97 7.08 -0.50 17.01
C ILE A 97 5.74 0.09 16.54
N PHE A 98 5.73 0.66 15.34
CA PHE A 98 4.51 1.20 14.76
C PHE A 98 3.56 0.09 14.30
N THR A 99 2.25 0.28 14.45
CA THR A 99 1.25 -0.51 13.71
C THR A 99 0.10 0.38 13.21
N GLY A 100 -0.15 0.36 11.91
CA GLY A 100 -1.22 1.13 11.28
C GLY A 100 -2.52 0.34 11.23
N ALA A 101 -3.64 0.96 11.62
CA ALA A 101 -4.97 0.41 11.44
C ALA A 101 -5.72 1.14 10.33
N ASN A 102 -6.57 0.41 9.62
CA ASN A 102 -7.45 1.00 8.62
C ASN A 102 -8.45 1.94 9.32
N PRO A 103 -8.55 3.23 8.95
CA PRO A 103 -9.46 4.19 9.57
C PRO A 103 -10.95 3.84 9.38
N GLY A 104 -11.27 2.92 8.48
CA GLY A 104 -12.62 2.40 8.29
C GLY A 104 -12.97 1.17 9.12
N PHE A 105 -12.11 0.74 10.05
CA PHE A 105 -12.43 -0.38 10.95
C PHE A 105 -13.54 -0.04 11.93
N THR A 106 -14.35 -1.06 12.21
CA THR A 106 -15.28 -1.08 13.36
C THR A 106 -14.52 -1.20 14.68
N SER A 107 -15.18 -0.91 15.80
CA SER A 107 -14.61 -1.08 17.15
C SER A 107 -14.08 -2.49 17.39
N ARG A 108 -14.80 -3.51 16.93
CA ARG A 108 -14.41 -4.93 17.02
C ARG A 108 -13.15 -5.26 16.22
N GLU A 109 -13.05 -4.77 14.99
CA GLU A 109 -11.87 -5.01 14.14
C GLU A 109 -10.63 -4.31 14.71
N LEU A 110 -10.81 -3.08 15.22
CA LEU A 110 -9.75 -2.33 15.89
C LEU A 110 -9.32 -3.02 17.20
N ALA A 111 -10.26 -3.49 18.00
CA ALA A 111 -9.98 -4.22 19.25
C ALA A 111 -9.22 -5.53 18.99
N TYR A 112 -9.57 -6.24 17.91
CA TYR A 112 -8.81 -7.40 17.47
C TYR A 112 -7.34 -7.04 17.21
N GLN A 113 -7.07 -5.99 16.43
CA GLN A 113 -5.70 -5.59 16.13
C GLN A 113 -4.95 -5.12 17.39
N LEU A 114 -5.59 -4.34 18.27
CA LEU A 114 -5.01 -3.91 19.56
C LEU A 114 -4.56 -5.11 20.41
N LYS A 115 -5.41 -6.13 20.52
CA LYS A 115 -5.12 -7.37 21.27
C LYS A 115 -3.99 -8.17 20.63
N ASP A 116 -4.04 -8.37 19.31
CA ASP A 116 -3.07 -9.18 18.57
C ASP A 116 -1.66 -8.55 18.59
N SER A 117 -1.57 -7.27 18.25
CA SER A 117 -0.30 -6.50 18.28
C SER A 117 0.23 -6.35 19.71
N GLY A 118 -0.65 -6.42 20.70
CA GLY A 118 -0.34 -6.10 22.09
C GLY A 118 0.10 -4.64 22.21
N SER A 119 -0.60 -3.73 21.55
CA SER A 119 -0.27 -2.30 21.59
C SER A 119 -0.51 -1.71 22.98
N THR A 120 0.44 -0.93 23.47
CA THR A 120 0.39 -0.28 24.79
C THR A 120 -0.04 1.18 24.72
N PHE A 121 -0.13 1.73 23.50
CA PHE A 121 -0.63 3.07 23.21
C PHE A 121 -1.44 3.09 21.91
N LEU A 122 -2.32 4.09 21.80
CA LEU A 122 -3.18 4.32 20.63
C LEU A 122 -3.19 5.81 20.25
N PHE A 123 -2.91 6.12 18.99
CA PHE A 123 -3.29 7.39 18.39
C PHE A 123 -4.58 7.21 17.59
N THR A 124 -5.53 8.12 17.74
CA THR A 124 -6.77 8.13 16.94
C THR A 124 -7.07 9.52 16.40
N VAL A 125 -7.53 9.61 15.15
CA VAL A 125 -7.97 10.90 14.59
C VAL A 125 -9.23 11.40 15.31
N SER A 126 -9.38 12.72 15.43
CA SER A 126 -10.50 13.35 16.15
C SER A 126 -11.89 12.88 15.73
N THR A 127 -12.07 12.47 14.46
CA THR A 127 -13.34 11.97 13.92
C THR A 127 -13.66 10.51 14.27
N GLN A 128 -12.74 9.80 14.93
CA GLN A 128 -12.85 8.35 15.22
C GLN A 128 -12.65 8.01 16.72
N ILE A 129 -12.70 9.02 17.59
CA ILE A 129 -12.46 8.87 19.04
C ILE A 129 -13.41 7.86 19.68
N GLU A 130 -14.70 7.87 19.34
CA GLU A 130 -15.69 6.97 19.95
C GLU A 130 -15.38 5.50 19.66
N THR A 131 -15.15 5.17 18.38
CA THR A 131 -14.73 3.84 17.93
C THR A 131 -13.44 3.39 18.63
N ALA A 132 -12.48 4.30 18.77
CA ALA A 132 -11.21 4.04 19.44
C ALA A 132 -11.37 3.76 20.94
N ILE A 133 -12.20 4.52 21.64
CA ILE A 133 -12.49 4.33 23.07
C ILE A 133 -13.21 2.99 23.29
N GLU A 134 -14.19 2.65 22.46
CA GLU A 134 -14.89 1.37 22.55
C GLU A 134 -13.93 0.19 22.33
N ALA A 135 -13.11 0.26 21.28
CA ALA A 135 -12.11 -0.76 21.00
C ALA A 135 -11.06 -0.89 22.11
N ALA A 136 -10.61 0.24 22.67
CA ALA A 136 -9.67 0.28 23.77
C ALA A 136 -10.24 -0.37 25.04
N LYS A 137 -11.51 -0.11 25.36
CA LYS A 137 -12.21 -0.78 26.48
C LYS A 137 -12.26 -2.29 26.29
N ASP A 138 -12.63 -2.78 25.11
CA ASP A 138 -12.62 -4.21 24.80
C ASP A 138 -11.21 -4.83 24.86
N ALA A 139 -10.19 -4.07 24.43
CA ALA A 139 -8.78 -4.48 24.47
C ALA A 139 -8.12 -4.33 25.86
N GLY A 140 -8.77 -3.68 26.83
CA GLY A 140 -8.18 -3.37 28.13
C GLY A 140 -7.08 -2.29 28.09
N LEU A 141 -7.08 -1.44 27.07
CA LEU A 141 -6.13 -0.32 26.95
C LEU A 141 -6.63 0.88 27.78
N PRO A 142 -5.85 1.38 28.76
CA PRO A 142 -6.25 2.53 29.56
C PRO A 142 -6.42 3.82 28.74
N LEU A 143 -7.44 4.62 29.05
CA LEU A 143 -7.75 5.87 28.31
C LEU A 143 -6.61 6.90 28.36
N ASN A 144 -5.79 6.90 29.42
CA ASN A 144 -4.62 7.78 29.52
C ASN A 144 -3.46 7.36 28.60
N ARG A 145 -3.57 6.24 27.88
CA ARG A 145 -2.63 5.78 26.84
C ARG A 145 -3.16 6.04 25.43
N ILE A 146 -4.26 6.76 25.30
CA ILE A 146 -4.89 7.11 24.02
C ILE A 146 -4.70 8.60 23.75
N PHE A 147 -4.21 8.93 22.55
CA PHE A 147 -3.94 10.28 22.09
C PHE A 147 -4.86 10.65 20.92
N ALA A 148 -5.71 11.65 21.10
CA ALA A 148 -6.52 12.25 20.05
C ALA A 148 -5.63 13.13 19.15
N LEU A 149 -5.41 12.69 17.92
CA LEU A 149 -4.67 13.40 16.88
C LEU A 149 -5.64 14.30 16.11
N ASP A 150 -5.62 15.60 16.42
CA ASP A 150 -6.36 16.61 15.68
C ASP A 150 -5.40 17.32 14.70
N PRO A 151 -5.55 17.08 13.37
CA PRO A 151 -4.71 17.70 12.36
C PRO A 151 -5.03 19.19 12.13
N SER A 152 -6.04 19.75 12.80
CA SER A 152 -6.34 21.19 12.76
C SER A 152 -5.53 22.02 13.74
N ILE A 153 -4.92 21.37 14.73
CA ILE A 153 -4.09 22.02 15.74
C ILE A 153 -2.66 22.11 15.22
N LEU A 154 -2.16 23.34 15.03
CA LEU A 154 -0.75 23.55 14.71
C LEU A 154 0.11 23.18 15.93
N PRO A 155 1.11 22.30 15.79
CA PRO A 155 2.01 21.99 16.88
C PRO A 155 2.84 23.22 17.22
N PRO A 156 2.98 23.56 18.51
CA PRO A 156 3.90 24.59 18.95
C PRO A 156 5.33 24.06 18.86
N LEU A 157 5.91 24.18 17.67
CA LEU A 157 7.27 23.72 17.39
C LEU A 157 8.33 24.61 18.09
N ASP A 158 7.93 25.80 18.54
CA ASP A 158 8.70 26.76 19.33
C ASP A 158 8.15 26.91 20.76
N GLN A 159 8.67 27.88 21.51
CA GLN A 159 8.33 28.08 22.94
C GLN A 159 6.90 28.57 23.22
N SER A 160 6.04 28.70 22.19
CA SER A 160 4.64 29.12 22.33
C SER A 160 3.68 28.00 22.77
N ALA A 161 4.21 26.88 23.25
CA ALA A 161 3.44 25.70 23.58
C ALA A 161 2.42 25.90 24.72
N PRO A 162 1.27 25.20 24.68
CA PRO A 162 0.38 25.11 25.82
C PRO A 162 1.18 24.68 27.05
N THR A 163 0.90 25.28 28.20
CA THR A 163 1.57 24.94 29.46
C THR A 163 0.82 23.87 30.25
N GLN A 164 -0.34 23.44 29.75
CA GLN A 164 -1.23 22.51 30.45
C GLN A 164 -1.69 21.38 29.54
N ALA A 165 -1.75 20.18 30.11
CA ALA A 165 -2.30 19.02 29.44
C ALA A 165 -3.80 19.20 29.18
N THR A 166 -4.25 18.82 28.00
CA THR A 166 -5.66 18.90 27.58
C THR A 166 -6.21 17.51 27.31
N GLN A 167 -7.52 17.35 27.52
CA GLN A 167 -8.23 16.11 27.25
C GLN A 167 -9.34 16.36 26.22
N VAL A 168 -9.63 15.33 25.43
CA VAL A 168 -10.76 15.29 24.49
C VAL A 168 -11.47 13.99 24.76
N ASN A 169 -12.75 14.03 25.18
CA ASN A 169 -13.54 12.83 25.52
C ASN A 169 -12.79 11.85 26.46
N ASP A 170 -12.26 12.37 27.58
CA ASP A 170 -11.51 11.62 28.61
C ASP A 170 -10.18 10.97 28.16
N ILE A 171 -9.78 11.13 26.88
CA ILE A 171 -8.47 10.73 26.37
C ILE A 171 -7.55 11.95 26.23
N GLN A 172 -6.24 11.71 26.09
CA GLN A 172 -5.24 12.77 26.01
C GLN A 172 -5.30 13.47 24.64
N SER A 173 -5.08 14.78 24.58
CA SER A 173 -4.68 15.42 23.32
C SER A 173 -3.28 14.93 22.91
N TRP A 174 -3.05 14.71 21.61
CA TRP A 174 -1.72 14.36 21.11
C TRP A 174 -0.66 15.43 21.41
N THR A 175 -1.07 16.70 21.52
CA THR A 175 -0.18 17.81 21.86
C THR A 175 0.39 17.71 23.27
N ASN A 176 -0.22 16.90 24.16
CA ASN A 176 0.32 16.64 25.49
C ASN A 176 1.71 15.98 25.44
N LEU A 177 2.02 15.24 24.38
CA LEU A 177 3.34 14.64 24.16
C LEU A 177 4.42 15.68 23.88
N LEU A 178 4.02 16.87 23.43
CA LEU A 178 4.95 17.95 23.10
C LEU A 178 5.31 18.79 24.33
N LEU A 179 4.54 18.69 25.42
CA LEU A 179 4.71 19.52 26.62
C LEU A 179 6.09 19.33 27.25
N GLY A 180 6.85 20.42 27.36
CA GLY A 180 8.19 20.41 27.95
C GLY A 180 9.27 19.76 27.09
N ASN A 181 8.96 19.39 25.85
CA ASN A 181 9.86 18.67 24.95
C ASN A 181 10.46 19.53 23.83
N GLN A 182 10.08 20.81 23.71
CA GLN A 182 10.54 21.73 22.67
C GLN A 182 12.07 21.87 22.63
N GLU A 183 12.67 22.20 23.77
CA GLU A 183 14.13 22.39 23.87
C GLU A 183 14.86 21.04 23.96
N ARG A 184 14.31 20.06 24.70
CA ARG A 184 14.87 18.70 24.78
C ARG A 184 15.03 18.09 23.39
N ALA A 185 14.01 18.22 22.53
CA ALA A 185 14.01 17.66 21.19
C ALA A 185 15.07 18.29 20.26
N LYS A 186 15.58 19.50 20.53
CA LYS A 186 16.63 20.09 19.70
C LYS A 186 17.97 19.38 19.88
N THR A 187 18.30 19.02 21.12
CA THR A 187 19.60 18.41 21.48
C THR A 187 19.54 16.91 21.72
N TRP A 188 18.35 16.33 21.83
CA TRP A 188 18.19 14.89 22.03
C TRP A 188 18.66 14.10 20.81
N GLU A 189 19.48 13.08 21.04
CA GLU A 189 19.88 12.10 20.04
C GLU A 189 19.01 10.86 20.22
N TRP A 190 18.33 10.43 19.16
CA TRP A 190 17.63 9.14 19.20
C TRP A 190 18.65 8.01 19.27
N ARG A 191 18.24 6.88 19.83
CA ARG A 191 19.09 5.70 19.90
C ARG A 191 18.98 4.90 18.61
N GLU A 192 20.13 4.65 17.96
CA GLU A 192 20.18 3.71 16.86
C GLU A 192 20.01 2.26 17.38
N PRO A 193 19.27 1.40 16.66
CA PRO A 193 19.14 0.01 17.03
C PRO A 193 20.51 -0.69 16.92
N SER A 194 20.82 -1.58 17.85
CA SER A 194 22.10 -2.31 17.86
C SER A 194 22.30 -3.17 16.61
N ASN A 195 21.19 -3.59 15.98
CA ASN A 195 21.19 -4.28 14.71
C ASN A 195 19.92 -3.92 13.90
N PRO A 196 20.00 -3.00 12.92
CA PRO A 196 18.89 -2.62 12.06
C PRO A 196 18.29 -3.78 11.25
N GLU A 197 19.07 -4.83 10.98
CA GLU A 197 18.63 -6.01 10.22
C GLU A 197 17.58 -6.84 10.96
N THR A 198 17.70 -6.93 12.29
CA THR A 198 16.85 -7.79 13.10
C THR A 198 15.86 -7.03 13.99
N THR A 199 16.06 -5.72 14.16
CA THR A 199 15.18 -4.85 14.95
C THR A 199 13.93 -4.52 14.17
N VAL A 200 12.78 -5.03 14.65
CA VAL A 200 11.46 -4.77 14.08
C VAL A 200 11.05 -3.35 14.43
N CYS A 201 10.55 -2.62 13.44
CA CYS A 201 10.15 -1.23 13.59
C CYS A 201 8.69 -1.00 13.20
N CYS A 202 8.09 -1.92 12.44
CA CYS A 202 6.67 -1.89 12.07
C CYS A 202 6.02 -3.27 12.15
N LEU A 203 4.76 -3.32 12.57
CA LEU A 203 3.82 -4.42 12.35
C LEU A 203 2.74 -3.96 11.35
N ASN A 204 2.94 -4.28 10.07
CA ASN A 204 1.96 -3.96 9.04
C ASN A 204 0.98 -5.11 8.87
N TYR A 205 -0.31 -4.86 9.08
CA TYR A 205 -1.31 -5.91 9.00
C TYR A 205 -1.68 -6.22 7.55
N SER A 206 -1.42 -7.46 7.14
CA SER A 206 -1.80 -8.00 5.84
C SER A 206 -3.00 -8.92 6.00
N SER A 207 -4.00 -8.78 5.12
CA SER A 207 -5.15 -9.70 5.05
C SER A 207 -4.76 -11.15 4.68
N GLY A 208 -3.51 -11.38 4.25
CA GLY A 208 -2.94 -12.69 3.97
C GLY A 208 -3.72 -13.53 2.94
N THR A 209 -3.36 -14.81 2.86
CA THR A 209 -4.09 -15.82 2.08
C THR A 209 -5.32 -16.35 2.83
N THR A 210 -5.24 -16.45 4.16
CA THR A 210 -6.21 -17.10 5.06
C THR A 210 -7.38 -16.23 5.52
N GLY A 211 -7.34 -14.90 5.29
CA GLY A 211 -8.48 -13.99 5.50
C GLY A 211 -8.58 -13.31 6.87
N VAL A 212 -7.80 -13.75 7.86
CA VAL A 212 -7.61 -13.02 9.13
C VAL A 212 -6.36 -12.14 9.01
N PRO A 213 -6.41 -10.83 9.34
CA PRO A 213 -5.24 -9.97 9.30
C PRO A 213 -4.10 -10.48 10.19
N LYS A 214 -2.88 -10.54 9.63
CA LYS A 214 -1.65 -10.94 10.33
C LYS A 214 -0.69 -9.77 10.39
N GLY A 215 -0.10 -9.50 11.55
CA GLY A 215 0.97 -8.51 11.71
C GLY A 215 2.25 -8.98 11.03
N VAL A 216 2.70 -8.30 9.99
CA VAL A 216 3.98 -8.56 9.30
C VAL A 216 5.08 -7.77 10.00
N GLU A 217 6.09 -8.46 10.51
CA GLU A 217 7.23 -7.85 11.18
C GLU A 217 8.24 -7.32 10.14
N ILE A 218 8.33 -5.99 10.03
CA ILE A 218 9.27 -5.30 9.15
C ILE A 218 10.37 -4.64 9.98
N THR A 219 11.63 -4.83 9.57
CA THR A 219 12.81 -4.31 10.25
C THR A 219 13.25 -2.96 9.68
N HIS A 220 14.08 -2.22 10.42
CA HIS A 220 14.63 -0.97 9.91
C HIS A 220 15.39 -1.17 8.61
N ARG A 221 16.26 -2.19 8.52
CA ARG A 221 17.03 -2.50 7.31
C ARG A 221 16.14 -2.81 6.12
N ALA A 222 15.00 -3.48 6.31
CA ALA A 222 14.09 -3.80 5.21
C ALA A 222 13.44 -2.53 4.60
N TYR A 223 13.08 -1.54 5.44
CA TYR A 223 12.64 -0.22 4.96
C TYR A 223 13.75 0.53 4.23
N VAL A 224 14.95 0.57 4.79
CA VAL A 224 16.10 1.25 4.18
C VAL A 224 16.44 0.61 2.83
N ALA A 225 16.48 -0.72 2.76
CA ALA A 225 16.71 -1.46 1.53
C ALA A 225 15.65 -1.15 0.46
N ASN A 226 14.37 -1.12 0.86
CA ASN A 226 13.27 -0.81 -0.05
C ASN A 226 13.40 0.61 -0.63
N GLY A 227 13.61 1.60 0.24
CA GLY A 227 13.73 2.99 -0.16
C GLY A 227 14.97 3.27 -1.01
N THR A 228 16.14 2.75 -0.60
CA THR A 228 17.39 2.86 -1.34
C THR A 228 17.26 2.23 -2.74
N GLY A 229 16.70 1.02 -2.83
CA GLY A 229 16.53 0.34 -4.11
C GLY A 229 15.59 1.07 -5.08
N VAL A 230 14.49 1.65 -4.57
CA VAL A 230 13.57 2.46 -5.40
C VAL A 230 14.25 3.75 -5.89
N ILE A 231 14.98 4.46 -5.02
CA ILE A 231 15.71 5.67 -5.40
C ILE A 231 16.78 5.37 -6.45
N GLU A 232 17.49 4.25 -6.29
CA GLU A 232 18.56 3.89 -7.21
C GLU A 232 18.06 3.53 -8.60
N LEU A 233 16.93 2.82 -8.69
CA LEU A 233 16.31 2.56 -10.00
C LEU A 233 15.80 3.85 -10.65
N ALA A 234 15.27 4.79 -9.86
CA ALA A 234 14.90 6.11 -10.37
C ALA A 234 16.13 6.89 -10.86
N ASN A 235 17.27 6.81 -10.17
CA ASN A 235 18.54 7.45 -10.57
C ASN A 235 19.11 6.93 -11.90
N LYS A 236 18.60 5.81 -12.43
CA LYS A 236 19.01 5.34 -13.76
C LYS A 236 18.47 6.21 -14.89
N ASP A 237 17.42 7.00 -14.64
CA ASP A 237 16.97 8.03 -15.58
C ASP A 237 17.98 9.21 -15.57
N PRO A 238 18.63 9.54 -16.71
CA PRO A 238 19.57 10.66 -16.77
C PRO A 238 18.94 12.01 -16.40
N GLU A 239 17.62 12.15 -16.58
CA GLU A 239 16.88 13.38 -16.27
C GLU A 239 16.37 13.43 -14.82
N GLU A 240 16.64 12.39 -14.01
CA GLU A 240 16.08 12.25 -12.66
C GLU A 240 16.44 13.43 -11.74
N VAL A 241 17.66 13.95 -11.86
CA VAL A 241 18.12 15.09 -11.04
C VAL A 241 17.29 16.34 -11.33
N GLU A 242 17.05 16.65 -12.61
CA GLU A 242 16.23 17.80 -12.99
C GLU A 242 14.75 17.55 -12.70
N PHE A 243 14.27 16.32 -12.91
CA PHE A 243 12.91 15.90 -12.59
C PHE A 243 12.59 16.11 -11.11
N ARG A 244 13.50 15.70 -10.21
CA ARG A 244 13.30 15.87 -8.76
C ARG A 244 13.15 17.32 -8.35
N LYS A 245 13.89 18.26 -8.94
CA LYS A 245 13.83 19.69 -8.58
C LYS A 245 12.44 20.30 -8.78
N ARG A 246 11.68 19.81 -9.76
CA ARG A 246 10.31 20.27 -10.07
C ARG A 246 9.23 19.32 -9.55
N SER A 247 9.61 18.21 -8.91
CA SER A 247 8.67 17.17 -8.53
C SER A 247 7.80 17.55 -7.35
N ARG A 248 6.52 17.18 -7.42
CA ARG A 248 5.51 17.39 -6.38
C ARG A 248 4.58 16.19 -6.36
N LEU A 249 4.30 15.68 -5.16
CA LEU A 249 3.52 14.46 -4.95
C LEU A 249 2.22 14.76 -4.23
N LEU A 250 1.19 13.97 -4.54
CA LEU A 250 -0.09 14.00 -3.86
C LEU A 250 -0.32 12.66 -3.14
N ALA A 251 -0.35 12.71 -1.81
CA ALA A 251 -0.58 11.56 -0.95
C ALA A 251 -2.07 11.35 -0.69
N PHE A 252 -2.71 10.58 -1.57
CA PHE A 252 -4.09 10.11 -1.39
C PHE A 252 -4.20 8.61 -1.12
N LEU A 253 -3.11 7.83 -1.30
CA LEU A 253 -3.09 6.45 -0.84
C LEU A 253 -2.92 6.40 0.69
N PRO A 254 -3.48 5.38 1.37
CA PRO A 254 -3.45 5.35 2.83
C PRO A 254 -2.04 5.19 3.40
N ILE A 255 -1.62 6.12 4.26
CA ILE A 255 -0.29 6.14 4.90
C ILE A 255 -0.14 5.02 5.93
N TYR A 256 -1.25 4.54 6.53
CA TYR A 256 -1.22 3.38 7.43
C TYR A 256 -0.80 2.08 6.72
N HIS A 257 -0.87 2.03 5.39
CA HIS A 257 -0.50 0.88 4.58
C HIS A 257 0.90 1.07 4.00
N ALA A 258 1.62 -0.05 3.86
CA ALA A 258 3.00 -0.12 3.35
C ALA A 258 3.27 0.79 2.14
N TYR A 259 2.38 0.81 1.14
CA TYR A 259 2.57 1.60 -0.08
C TYR A 259 2.56 3.13 0.17
N GLY A 260 1.60 3.63 0.94
CA GLY A 260 1.59 5.04 1.32
C GLY A 260 2.74 5.37 2.29
N GLN A 261 3.06 4.44 3.19
CA GLN A 261 4.11 4.61 4.18
C GLN A 261 5.52 4.73 3.54
N THR A 262 5.92 3.80 2.67
CA THR A 262 7.25 3.83 2.07
C THR A 262 7.44 5.05 1.18
N TYR A 263 6.45 5.39 0.35
CA TYR A 263 6.58 6.52 -0.57
C TYR A 263 6.43 7.87 0.13
N PHE A 264 5.34 8.10 0.86
CA PHE A 264 4.99 9.42 1.39
C PHE A 264 5.65 9.78 2.71
N VAL A 265 6.07 8.79 3.52
CA VAL A 265 6.74 9.04 4.80
C VAL A 265 8.26 8.91 4.68
N SER A 266 8.73 7.99 3.83
CA SER A 266 10.16 7.63 3.79
C SER A 266 10.87 8.17 2.55
N ILE A 267 10.52 7.69 1.36
CA ILE A 267 11.27 7.93 0.12
C ILE A 267 11.22 9.41 -0.29
N TYR A 268 10.03 10.00 -0.47
CA TYR A 268 9.92 11.37 -0.96
C TYR A 268 10.47 12.40 0.04
N PRO A 269 10.20 12.29 1.36
CA PRO A 269 10.86 13.15 2.34
C PRO A 269 12.39 12.98 2.39
N ARG A 270 12.91 11.76 2.16
CA ARG A 270 14.36 11.52 2.05
C ARG A 270 14.97 12.34 0.91
N ILE A 271 14.41 12.26 -0.29
CA ILE A 271 14.93 12.95 -1.48
C ILE A 271 14.46 14.41 -1.63
N GLY A 272 13.75 14.96 -0.64
CA GLY A 272 13.37 16.38 -0.60
C GLY A 272 12.21 16.76 -1.53
N VAL A 273 11.39 15.78 -1.95
CA VAL A 273 10.23 16.03 -2.81
C VAL A 273 8.99 16.37 -1.95
N PRO A 274 8.34 17.53 -2.14
CA PRO A 274 7.16 17.92 -1.39
C PRO A 274 5.97 16.97 -1.60
N VAL A 275 5.30 16.64 -0.49
CA VAL A 275 4.14 15.75 -0.44
C VAL A 275 2.92 16.53 0.08
N TYR A 276 1.96 16.75 -0.81
CA TYR A 276 0.64 17.28 -0.47
C TYR A 276 -0.25 16.14 0.03
N VAL A 277 -0.71 16.19 1.28
CA VAL A 277 -1.45 15.12 1.92
C VAL A 277 -2.94 15.40 1.83
N MET A 278 -3.67 14.48 1.20
CA MET A 278 -5.14 14.47 1.19
C MET A 278 -5.64 13.65 2.37
N PRO A 279 -6.50 14.19 3.26
CA PRO A 279 -6.99 13.44 4.40
C PRO A 279 -7.80 12.20 4.03
N ALA A 280 -8.59 12.31 2.97
CA ALA A 280 -9.37 11.23 2.39
C ALA A 280 -9.35 11.34 0.86
N PHE A 281 -9.44 10.18 0.19
CA PHE A 281 -9.56 10.15 -1.25
C PHE A 281 -10.91 10.70 -1.69
N ASN A 282 -10.88 11.71 -2.55
CA ASN A 282 -12.01 12.18 -3.32
C ASN A 282 -11.49 12.48 -4.72
N PHE A 283 -12.10 11.87 -5.75
CA PHE A 283 -11.55 11.89 -7.10
C PHE A 283 -11.51 13.29 -7.71
N GLU A 284 -12.59 14.06 -7.58
CA GLU A 284 -12.63 15.43 -8.11
C GLU A 284 -11.65 16.36 -7.38
N LYS A 285 -11.61 16.30 -6.03
CA LYS A 285 -10.60 17.04 -5.26
C LYS A 285 -9.18 16.64 -5.62
N MET A 286 -8.93 15.35 -5.91
CA MET A 286 -7.62 14.90 -6.38
C MET A 286 -7.24 15.63 -7.68
N LEU A 287 -8.15 15.72 -8.66
CA LEU A 287 -7.91 16.44 -9.91
C LEU A 287 -7.69 17.95 -9.68
N GLN A 288 -8.50 18.57 -8.80
CA GLN A 288 -8.32 19.97 -8.39
C GLN A 288 -6.92 20.21 -7.80
N HIS A 289 -6.47 19.33 -6.91
CA HIS A 289 -5.15 19.42 -6.28
C HIS A 289 -4.01 19.15 -7.28
N VAL A 290 -4.18 18.21 -8.21
CA VAL A 290 -3.22 17.97 -9.30
C VAL A 290 -3.00 19.24 -10.12
N GLN A 291 -4.09 19.87 -10.58
CA GLN A 291 -4.03 21.12 -11.34
C GLN A 291 -3.44 22.27 -10.51
N ARG A 292 -3.96 22.49 -9.30
CA ARG A 292 -3.59 23.63 -8.45
C ARG A 292 -2.11 23.58 -8.05
N PHE A 293 -1.62 22.42 -7.64
CA PHE A 293 -0.27 22.26 -7.11
C PHE A 293 0.73 21.78 -8.14
N ARG A 294 0.29 21.59 -9.40
CA ARG A 294 1.10 21.07 -10.50
C ARG A 294 1.82 19.78 -10.11
N ILE A 295 1.04 18.80 -9.64
CA ILE A 295 1.55 17.49 -9.21
C ILE A 295 2.22 16.80 -10.41
N SER A 296 3.44 16.29 -10.20
CA SER A 296 4.28 15.72 -11.26
C SER A 296 4.23 14.20 -11.34
N THR A 297 3.91 13.54 -10.23
CA THR A 297 3.82 12.09 -10.15
C THR A 297 2.53 11.66 -9.50
N LEU A 298 1.83 10.73 -10.13
CA LEU A 298 0.71 10.02 -9.55
C LEU A 298 1.15 8.61 -9.13
N VAL A 299 1.01 8.31 -7.84
CA VAL A 299 1.19 6.97 -7.29
C VAL A 299 -0.19 6.41 -7.02
N CYS A 300 -0.65 5.51 -7.89
CA CYS A 300 -2.04 5.09 -7.98
C CYS A 300 -2.24 3.60 -7.72
N VAL A 301 -3.51 3.24 -7.60
CA VAL A 301 -4.01 1.87 -7.64
C VAL A 301 -5.01 1.75 -8.79
N PRO A 302 -5.25 0.55 -9.36
CA PRO A 302 -6.06 0.40 -10.57
C PRO A 302 -7.44 1.06 -10.54
N PRO A 303 -8.22 1.03 -9.42
CA PRO A 303 -9.51 1.73 -9.39
C PRO A 303 -9.41 3.24 -9.68
N ILE A 304 -8.35 3.91 -9.25
CA ILE A 304 -8.12 5.34 -9.53
C ILE A 304 -7.82 5.55 -11.01
N LEU A 305 -7.06 4.64 -11.62
CA LEU A 305 -6.75 4.69 -13.05
C LEU A 305 -7.99 4.44 -13.92
N VAL A 306 -8.92 3.59 -13.47
CA VAL A 306 -10.22 3.42 -14.14
C VAL A 306 -10.98 4.75 -14.16
N TYR A 307 -11.04 5.46 -13.01
CA TYR A 307 -11.67 6.78 -12.96
C TYR A 307 -10.95 7.79 -13.87
N LEU A 308 -9.61 7.84 -13.88
CA LEU A 308 -8.85 8.71 -14.78
C LEU A 308 -9.12 8.42 -16.26
N SER A 309 -9.25 7.15 -16.64
CA SER A 309 -9.49 6.74 -18.02
C SER A 309 -10.93 7.01 -18.48
N LYS A 310 -11.93 6.80 -17.61
CA LYS A 310 -13.34 6.73 -18.03
C LYS A 310 -14.20 7.92 -17.59
N HIS A 311 -13.85 8.60 -16.50
CA HIS A 311 -14.73 9.61 -15.92
C HIS A 311 -14.67 10.95 -16.68
N PRO A 312 -15.80 11.50 -17.17
CA PRO A 312 -15.80 12.67 -18.05
C PRO A 312 -15.21 13.93 -17.40
N ILE A 313 -15.35 14.08 -16.08
CA ILE A 313 -14.82 15.22 -15.32
C ILE A 313 -13.30 15.40 -15.47
N VAL A 314 -12.56 14.34 -15.80
CA VAL A 314 -11.10 14.41 -15.98
C VAL A 314 -10.73 15.46 -17.03
N LYS A 315 -11.55 15.59 -18.08
CA LYS A 315 -11.35 16.55 -19.18
C LYS A 315 -11.54 18.01 -18.78
N THR A 316 -12.07 18.28 -17.59
CA THR A 316 -12.28 19.65 -17.10
C THR A 316 -11.11 20.17 -16.26
N PHE A 317 -10.06 19.38 -16.05
CA PHE A 317 -8.88 19.75 -15.27
C PHE A 317 -7.60 19.68 -16.11
N ASP A 318 -6.66 20.58 -15.84
CA ASP A 318 -5.31 20.60 -16.40
C ASP A 318 -4.42 19.59 -15.65
N LEU A 319 -4.04 18.51 -16.34
CA LEU A 319 -3.12 17.48 -15.85
C LEU A 319 -1.74 17.54 -16.53
N SER A 320 -1.43 18.62 -17.25
CA SER A 320 -0.18 18.77 -18.03
C SER A 320 1.10 18.77 -17.18
N SER A 321 0.99 18.95 -15.86
CA SER A 321 2.13 18.86 -14.95
C SER A 321 2.58 17.43 -14.65
N VAL A 322 1.71 16.43 -14.86
CA VAL A 322 2.02 15.04 -14.56
C VAL A 322 2.97 14.50 -15.63
N GLU A 323 4.11 13.98 -15.18
CA GLU A 323 5.13 13.37 -16.04
C GLU A 323 5.23 11.85 -15.80
N ARG A 324 4.77 11.37 -14.63
CA ARG A 324 4.87 9.95 -14.24
C ARG A 324 3.58 9.44 -13.60
N VAL A 325 3.10 8.29 -14.07
CA VAL A 325 1.98 7.57 -13.45
C VAL A 325 2.43 6.16 -13.10
N ASN A 326 2.38 5.83 -11.82
CA ASN A 326 2.71 4.51 -11.31
C ASN A 326 1.46 3.81 -10.79
N SER A 327 1.35 2.51 -11.01
CA SER A 327 0.27 1.65 -10.51
C SER A 327 0.83 0.46 -9.76
N GLY A 328 0.17 0.05 -8.68
CA GLY A 328 0.52 -1.16 -7.94
C GLY A 328 -0.65 -1.75 -7.18
N ALA A 329 -0.37 -2.71 -6.31
CA ALA A 329 -1.30 -3.40 -5.41
C ALA A 329 -2.34 -4.34 -6.06
N ALA A 330 -2.72 -4.12 -7.32
CA ALA A 330 -3.64 -4.99 -8.06
C ALA A 330 -3.34 -4.98 -9.57
N PRO A 331 -3.80 -5.99 -10.33
CA PRO A 331 -3.68 -6.02 -11.78
C PRO A 331 -4.35 -4.82 -12.45
N LEU A 332 -3.76 -4.33 -13.53
CA LEU A 332 -4.25 -3.25 -14.39
C LEU A 332 -4.45 -3.78 -15.82
N SER A 333 -5.56 -3.44 -16.47
CA SER A 333 -5.81 -3.82 -17.86
C SER A 333 -5.13 -2.86 -18.85
N ARG A 334 -4.83 -3.38 -20.04
CA ARG A 334 -4.24 -2.60 -21.14
C ARG A 334 -5.10 -1.39 -21.51
N GLU A 335 -6.40 -1.60 -21.66
CA GLU A 335 -7.32 -0.52 -22.06
C GLU A 335 -7.34 0.62 -21.04
N VAL A 336 -7.40 0.30 -19.74
CA VAL A 336 -7.39 1.33 -18.70
C VAL A 336 -6.09 2.12 -18.73
N ALA A 337 -4.94 1.46 -18.87
CA ALA A 337 -3.66 2.17 -18.97
C ALA A 337 -3.61 3.06 -20.23
N GLN A 338 -4.01 2.54 -21.39
CA GLN A 338 -4.04 3.31 -22.64
C GLN A 338 -5.01 4.49 -22.57
N GLY A 339 -6.17 4.31 -21.92
CA GLY A 339 -7.13 5.38 -21.70
C GLY A 339 -6.60 6.49 -20.78
N VAL A 340 -5.75 6.13 -19.80
CA VAL A 340 -5.02 7.12 -18.98
C VAL A 340 -3.91 7.80 -19.81
N GLU A 341 -3.09 7.04 -20.53
CA GLU A 341 -2.01 7.57 -21.37
C GLU A 341 -2.54 8.54 -22.44
N ALA A 342 -3.74 8.29 -22.97
CA ALA A 342 -4.42 9.16 -23.94
C ALA A 342 -4.80 10.55 -23.39
N LEU A 343 -4.71 10.78 -22.08
CA LEU A 343 -4.85 12.12 -21.49
C LEU A 343 -3.68 13.04 -21.87
N TRP A 344 -2.55 12.48 -22.33
CA TRP A 344 -1.38 13.20 -22.83
C TRP A 344 -1.14 12.85 -24.31
N PRO A 345 -1.70 13.63 -25.26
CA PRO A 345 -1.68 13.30 -26.69
C PRO A 345 -0.29 13.20 -27.34
N ASP A 346 0.73 13.78 -26.69
CA ASP A 346 2.14 13.69 -27.11
C ASP A 346 2.82 12.38 -26.66
N ALA A 347 2.08 11.50 -25.98
CA ALA A 347 2.58 10.24 -25.40
C ALA A 347 3.77 10.43 -24.43
N SER A 348 3.83 11.61 -23.79
CA SER A 348 4.87 11.95 -22.80
C SER A 348 4.75 11.15 -21.51
N VAL A 349 3.54 10.68 -21.17
CA VAL A 349 3.25 9.94 -19.94
C VAL A 349 2.96 8.48 -20.27
N ILE A 350 3.64 7.58 -19.56
CA ILE A 350 3.42 6.13 -19.65
C ILE A 350 3.02 5.61 -18.27
N VAL A 351 2.00 4.77 -18.21
CA VAL A 351 1.59 4.12 -16.98
C VAL A 351 2.53 2.94 -16.69
N ARG A 352 3.25 3.02 -15.58
CA ARG A 352 4.19 1.99 -15.13
C ARG A 352 3.57 1.17 -14.00
N GLN A 353 3.53 -0.15 -14.16
CA GLN A 353 3.15 -1.03 -13.06
C GLN A 353 4.38 -1.45 -12.24
N GLY A 354 4.21 -1.60 -10.93
CA GLY A 354 5.17 -2.26 -10.05
C GLY A 354 4.50 -3.37 -9.26
N TRP A 355 5.31 -4.32 -8.77
CA TRP A 355 4.83 -5.41 -7.92
C TRP A 355 5.50 -5.39 -6.55
N GLY A 356 4.71 -5.81 -5.57
CA GLY A 356 5.04 -5.68 -4.17
C GLY A 356 3.98 -6.29 -3.26
N MET A 357 4.36 -6.49 -2.01
CA MET A 357 3.48 -6.94 -0.93
C MET A 357 4.01 -6.46 0.42
N THR A 358 3.19 -6.56 1.46
CA THR A 358 3.59 -6.17 2.81
C THR A 358 4.80 -6.98 3.28
N GLU A 359 4.86 -8.27 2.95
CA GLU A 359 5.93 -9.21 3.34
C GLU A 359 7.28 -8.96 2.63
N VAL A 360 7.33 -8.07 1.63
CA VAL A 360 8.57 -7.55 1.00
C VAL A 360 8.72 -6.05 1.30
N THR A 361 8.18 -5.60 2.42
CA THR A 361 8.12 -4.20 2.89
C THR A 361 7.23 -3.30 2.04
N CYS A 362 7.43 -3.25 0.72
CA CYS A 362 6.53 -2.62 -0.23
C CYS A 362 6.84 -3.12 -1.64
N THR A 363 7.86 -2.56 -2.30
CA THR A 363 8.20 -2.81 -3.70
C THR A 363 9.28 -3.89 -3.84
N CYS A 364 9.11 -4.85 -4.73
CA CYS A 364 10.12 -5.86 -5.06
C CYS A 364 10.40 -5.94 -6.57
N MET A 365 9.48 -5.44 -7.40
CA MET A 365 9.69 -5.30 -8.84
C MET A 365 9.20 -3.94 -9.33
N THR A 366 9.97 -3.33 -10.22
CA THR A 366 9.64 -2.08 -10.89
C THR A 366 10.44 -1.93 -12.19
N TRP A 367 10.20 -0.88 -12.94
CA TRP A 367 10.83 -0.65 -14.23
C TRP A 367 12.18 0.08 -14.12
N ASP A 368 13.16 -0.35 -14.94
CA ASP A 368 14.26 0.51 -15.36
C ASP A 368 13.68 1.76 -16.01
N ALA A 369 14.00 2.93 -15.47
CA ALA A 369 13.39 4.17 -15.91
C ALA A 369 13.71 4.54 -17.37
N ARG A 370 14.75 3.94 -17.96
CA ARG A 370 15.17 4.10 -19.37
C ARG A 370 14.41 3.20 -20.34
N VAL A 371 13.69 2.20 -19.84
CA VAL A 371 12.97 1.22 -20.66
C VAL A 371 11.51 1.64 -20.79
N LYS A 372 10.97 1.53 -22.00
CA LYS A 372 9.54 1.71 -22.24
C LYS A 372 8.77 0.55 -21.61
N SER A 373 7.92 0.84 -20.63
CA SER A 373 7.17 -0.18 -19.91
C SER A 373 6.13 -0.86 -20.81
N LYS A 374 5.84 -2.12 -20.50
CA LYS A 374 4.72 -2.89 -21.04
C LYS A 374 3.63 -2.91 -19.98
N VAL A 375 2.40 -2.54 -20.35
CA VAL A 375 1.30 -2.47 -19.38
C VAL A 375 1.06 -3.83 -18.72
N GLU A 376 1.30 -4.96 -19.38
CA GLU A 376 1.01 -6.30 -18.85
C GLU A 376 2.06 -6.81 -17.86
N ALA A 377 3.14 -6.07 -17.65
CA ALA A 377 4.29 -6.50 -16.86
C ALA A 377 4.54 -5.56 -15.68
N VAL A 378 5.25 -6.07 -14.68
CA VAL A 378 5.55 -5.34 -13.44
C VAL A 378 7.02 -4.90 -13.34
N GLY A 379 7.74 -5.03 -14.45
CA GLY A 379 9.16 -4.69 -14.57
C GLY A 379 10.09 -5.82 -14.16
N GLU A 380 11.22 -5.46 -13.59
CA GLU A 380 12.31 -6.36 -13.17
C GLU A 380 12.55 -6.29 -11.66
N LEU A 381 13.39 -7.18 -11.14
CA LEU A 381 13.71 -7.24 -9.71
C LEU A 381 14.41 -5.97 -9.20
N SER A 382 13.95 -5.48 -8.05
CA SER A 382 14.64 -4.43 -7.29
C SER A 382 16.07 -4.84 -6.91
N PRO A 383 16.96 -3.86 -6.62
CA PRO A 383 18.35 -4.15 -6.28
C PRO A 383 18.48 -5.18 -5.16
N ASN A 384 19.51 -6.03 -5.27
CA ASN A 384 19.84 -7.07 -4.28
C ASN A 384 18.75 -8.14 -4.05
N CYS A 385 17.67 -8.14 -4.85
CA CYS A 385 16.63 -9.16 -4.79
C CYS A 385 16.90 -10.31 -5.77
N SER A 386 16.33 -11.47 -5.48
CA SER A 386 16.33 -12.65 -6.34
C SER A 386 14.95 -13.29 -6.37
N ALA A 387 14.64 -14.01 -7.44
CA ALA A 387 13.38 -14.72 -7.61
C ALA A 387 13.57 -16.14 -8.18
N ARG A 388 12.59 -16.99 -7.91
CA ARG A 388 12.38 -18.28 -8.58
C ARG A 388 10.92 -18.34 -9.04
N ILE A 389 10.69 -18.95 -10.19
CA ILE A 389 9.36 -19.39 -10.60
C ILE A 389 9.29 -20.88 -10.29
N MET A 390 8.41 -21.27 -9.38
CA MET A 390 8.30 -22.64 -8.88
C MET A 390 7.13 -23.36 -9.54
N LYS A 391 7.31 -24.63 -9.89
CA LYS A 391 6.22 -25.47 -10.40
C LYS A 391 5.22 -25.77 -9.28
N PRO A 392 3.99 -26.24 -9.61
CA PRO A 392 2.95 -26.53 -8.62
C PRO A 392 3.32 -27.58 -7.55
N ASP A 393 4.37 -28.38 -7.79
CA ASP A 393 4.88 -29.34 -6.80
C ASP A 393 5.62 -28.66 -5.62
N GLY A 394 5.92 -27.37 -5.73
CA GLY A 394 6.63 -26.58 -4.73
C GLY A 394 8.10 -27.00 -4.52
N LYS A 395 8.67 -27.79 -5.42
CA LYS A 395 10.02 -28.37 -5.31
C LYS A 395 10.87 -28.10 -6.54
N THR A 396 10.26 -28.14 -7.73
CA THR A 396 10.97 -27.91 -8.98
C THR A 396 10.81 -26.48 -9.45
N VAL A 397 11.89 -25.96 -10.03
CA VAL A 397 11.93 -24.64 -10.64
C VAL A 397 11.45 -24.75 -12.09
N VAL A 398 10.80 -23.70 -12.57
CA VAL A 398 10.59 -23.48 -14.00
C VAL A 398 11.92 -23.12 -14.65
N GLU A 399 12.13 -23.62 -15.87
CA GLU A 399 13.37 -23.45 -16.65
C GLU A 399 13.10 -22.89 -18.06
N GLN A 400 11.83 -22.86 -18.49
CA GLN A 400 11.44 -22.35 -19.80
C GLN A 400 10.79 -20.99 -19.67
N ALA A 401 11.23 -20.03 -20.48
CA ALA A 401 10.61 -18.71 -20.55
C ALA A 401 9.11 -18.82 -20.86
N ASN A 402 8.31 -17.93 -20.28
CA ASN A 402 6.85 -17.89 -20.38
C ASN A 402 6.08 -19.08 -19.78
N GLU A 403 6.76 -20.06 -19.18
CA GLU A 403 6.10 -21.09 -18.36
C GLU A 403 5.67 -20.48 -17.01
N ARG A 404 4.43 -20.75 -16.61
CA ARG A 404 3.82 -20.20 -15.39
C ARG A 404 4.16 -21.03 -14.16
N GLY A 405 4.40 -20.37 -13.04
CA GLY A 405 4.58 -21.01 -11.74
C GLY A 405 4.36 -20.04 -10.58
N GLU A 406 4.49 -20.52 -9.35
CA GLU A 406 4.45 -19.68 -8.16
C GLU A 406 5.72 -18.83 -8.08
N LEU A 407 5.57 -17.52 -7.93
CA LEU A 407 6.68 -16.61 -7.69
C LEU A 407 7.20 -16.78 -6.27
N TRP A 408 8.47 -17.12 -6.12
CA TRP A 408 9.19 -17.06 -4.84
C TRP A 408 10.23 -15.96 -4.91
N VAL A 409 10.36 -15.15 -3.86
CA VAL A 409 11.31 -14.03 -3.82
C VAL A 409 12.17 -14.07 -2.57
N THR A 410 13.39 -13.55 -2.68
CA THR A 410 14.30 -13.35 -1.54
C THR A 410 15.07 -12.04 -1.74
N GLY A 411 15.55 -11.47 -0.64
CA GLY A 411 16.28 -10.20 -0.67
C GLY A 411 16.20 -9.45 0.66
N PRO A 412 16.83 -8.27 0.72
CA PRO A 412 16.93 -7.48 1.95
C PRO A 412 15.62 -6.80 2.36
N THR A 413 14.61 -6.78 1.49
CA THR A 413 13.29 -6.18 1.76
C THR A 413 12.32 -7.15 2.45
N LEU A 414 12.72 -8.41 2.62
CA LEU A 414 11.89 -9.49 3.17
C LEU A 414 11.51 -9.21 4.64
N MET A 415 10.29 -9.57 5.01
CA MET A 415 9.85 -9.57 6.40
C MET A 415 10.74 -10.44 7.30
N LYS A 416 10.77 -10.10 8.58
CA LYS A 416 11.31 -11.00 9.62
C LYS A 416 10.42 -12.22 9.82
N GLY A 417 9.11 -12.02 9.86
CA GLY A 417 8.11 -13.08 10.05
C GLY A 417 6.72 -12.50 10.30
N TYR A 418 5.77 -13.38 10.64
CA TYR A 418 4.47 -12.97 11.15
C TYR A 418 4.49 -12.93 12.68
N TRP A 419 4.06 -11.80 13.23
CA TRP A 419 3.97 -11.54 14.66
C TRP A 419 3.19 -12.63 15.39
N LYS A 420 3.82 -13.23 16.41
CA LYS A 420 3.27 -14.32 17.24
C LYS A 420 2.70 -15.50 16.43
N ASN A 421 3.18 -15.70 15.19
CA ASN A 421 2.65 -16.72 14.30
C ASN A 421 3.79 -17.47 13.56
N PRO A 422 4.58 -18.28 14.28
CA PRO A 422 5.68 -19.03 13.69
C PRO A 422 5.19 -20.05 12.66
N THR A 423 4.00 -20.64 12.83
CA THR A 423 3.41 -21.57 11.87
C THR A 423 3.15 -20.88 10.54
N ALA A 424 2.44 -19.74 10.53
CA ALA A 424 2.21 -19.01 9.28
C ALA A 424 3.52 -18.52 8.65
N THR A 425 4.54 -18.23 9.46
CA THR A 425 5.87 -17.85 8.96
C THR A 425 6.52 -19.04 8.25
N ALA A 426 6.54 -20.22 8.86
CA ALA A 426 7.10 -21.43 8.27
C ALA A 426 6.34 -21.87 7.00
N ASP A 427 5.02 -21.71 6.97
CA ASP A 427 4.20 -22.04 5.80
C ASP A 427 4.47 -21.11 4.60
N THR A 428 4.94 -19.87 4.88
CA THR A 428 5.14 -18.82 3.87
C THR A 428 6.62 -18.65 3.49
N ILE A 429 7.56 -19.07 4.35
CA ILE A 429 9.00 -18.96 4.12
C ILE A 429 9.60 -20.36 3.93
N ALA A 430 10.02 -20.67 2.71
CA ALA A 430 10.89 -21.81 2.46
C ALA A 430 12.34 -21.44 2.79
N VAL A 431 13.10 -22.37 3.38
CA VAL A 431 14.51 -22.16 3.72
C VAL A 431 15.34 -23.19 3.00
N ASP A 432 16.25 -22.72 2.13
CA ASP A 432 17.22 -23.59 1.46
C ASP A 432 18.26 -24.11 2.47
N PRO A 433 19.00 -25.21 2.16
CA PRO A 433 20.03 -25.74 3.06
C PRO A 433 21.15 -24.77 3.44
N ASP A 434 21.40 -23.74 2.61
CA ASP A 434 22.37 -22.68 2.86
C ASP A 434 21.83 -21.56 3.77
N GLY A 435 20.57 -21.67 4.21
CA GLY A 435 19.89 -20.69 5.06
C GLY A 435 19.14 -19.59 4.29
N THR A 436 19.16 -19.60 2.95
CA THR A 436 18.44 -18.59 2.14
C THR A 436 16.93 -18.71 2.37
N ARG A 437 16.31 -17.61 2.81
CA ARG A 437 14.87 -17.51 3.06
C ARG A 437 14.14 -17.06 1.80
N TRP A 438 13.30 -17.93 1.24
CA TRP A 438 12.43 -17.66 0.10
C TRP A 438 10.99 -17.43 0.55
N LEU A 439 10.46 -16.25 0.27
CA LEU A 439 9.05 -15.94 0.45
C LEU A 439 8.23 -16.54 -0.69
N LYS A 440 7.32 -17.45 -0.33
CA LYS A 440 6.29 -17.98 -1.21
C LYS A 440 5.19 -16.93 -1.32
N THR A 441 5.11 -16.22 -2.45
CA THR A 441 4.24 -15.04 -2.57
C THR A 441 2.76 -15.40 -2.66
N GLY A 442 2.45 -16.63 -3.10
CA GLY A 442 1.11 -17.04 -3.47
C GLY A 442 0.60 -16.42 -4.76
N ASP A 443 1.47 -15.76 -5.55
CA ASP A 443 1.16 -15.21 -6.86
C ASP A 443 1.69 -16.14 -7.97
N ILE A 444 0.89 -16.40 -8.99
CA ILE A 444 1.34 -17.04 -10.22
C ILE A 444 1.97 -16.00 -11.12
N ALA A 445 3.17 -16.28 -11.60
CA ALA A 445 3.93 -15.41 -12.48
C ALA A 445 4.64 -16.20 -13.57
N TYR A 446 5.15 -15.47 -14.56
CA TYR A 446 6.13 -15.96 -15.53
C TYR A 446 7.10 -14.83 -15.90
N VAL A 447 8.20 -15.21 -16.55
CA VAL A 447 9.23 -14.28 -17.04
C VAL A 447 9.44 -14.44 -18.54
N GLU A 448 9.77 -13.35 -19.22
CA GLU A 448 10.03 -13.36 -20.67
C GLU A 448 11.35 -14.06 -21.03
N SER A 449 12.31 -14.11 -20.09
CA SER A 449 13.60 -14.80 -20.20
C SER A 449 14.13 -15.15 -18.82
N PHE A 450 15.21 -15.95 -18.76
CA PHE A 450 15.92 -16.26 -17.51
C PHE A 450 17.27 -15.51 -17.39
N GLU A 451 17.36 -14.33 -18.03
CA GLU A 451 18.56 -13.49 -18.00
C GLU A 451 18.45 -12.36 -16.97
N PRO A 452 19.58 -11.78 -16.51
CA PRO A 452 19.55 -10.58 -15.67
C PRO A 452 18.75 -9.46 -16.34
N GLY A 453 17.77 -8.92 -15.60
CA GLY A 453 16.82 -7.93 -16.11
C GLY A 453 15.62 -8.50 -16.86
N ALA A 454 15.34 -9.79 -16.67
CA ALA A 454 14.09 -10.42 -17.09
C ALA A 454 12.86 -9.62 -16.61
N ILE A 455 11.90 -9.48 -17.52
CA ILE A 455 10.61 -8.82 -17.27
C ILE A 455 9.63 -9.84 -16.69
N PHE A 456 9.02 -9.48 -15.56
CA PHE A 456 8.07 -10.30 -14.83
C PHE A 456 6.63 -9.92 -15.18
N HIS A 457 5.78 -10.94 -15.26
CA HIS A 457 4.35 -10.82 -15.44
C HIS A 457 3.62 -11.56 -14.33
N ILE A 458 2.67 -10.87 -13.69
CA ILE A 458 1.83 -11.44 -12.64
C ILE A 458 0.49 -11.83 -13.26
N VAL A 459 0.09 -13.08 -13.06
CA VAL A 459 -1.14 -13.65 -13.60
C VAL A 459 -2.30 -13.42 -12.63
N ASP A 460 -2.22 -14.01 -11.43
CA ASP A 460 -3.20 -13.84 -10.34
C ASP A 460 -2.69 -14.49 -9.05
N ARG A 461 -3.46 -14.39 -7.97
CA ARG A 461 -3.23 -15.11 -6.71
C ARG A 461 -3.71 -16.56 -6.82
N ILE A 462 -2.89 -17.51 -6.38
CA ILE A 462 -3.21 -18.95 -6.32
C ILE A 462 -4.58 -19.20 -5.69
N LYS A 463 -4.87 -18.54 -4.56
CA LYS A 463 -6.12 -18.73 -3.82
C LYS A 463 -7.36 -18.13 -4.49
N GLU A 464 -7.18 -17.23 -5.45
CA GLU A 464 -8.28 -16.61 -6.18
C GLU A 464 -8.57 -17.32 -7.51
N LEU A 465 -7.67 -18.21 -7.96
CA LEU A 465 -7.88 -19.03 -9.15
C LEU A 465 -9.14 -19.88 -9.02
N ILE A 466 -9.99 -19.78 -10.04
CA ILE A 466 -11.25 -20.53 -10.16
C ILE A 466 -10.93 -21.90 -10.74
N LYS A 467 -11.37 -22.95 -10.07
CA LYS A 467 -11.13 -24.33 -10.50
C LYS A 467 -12.24 -24.75 -11.45
N VAL A 468 -11.94 -24.83 -12.75
CA VAL A 468 -12.90 -25.19 -13.80
C VAL A 468 -12.43 -26.45 -14.54
N LYS A 469 -13.01 -27.60 -14.21
CA LYS A 469 -12.74 -28.91 -14.84
C LYS A 469 -11.25 -29.24 -14.88
N GLY A 470 -10.56 -29.02 -13.77
CA GLY A 470 -9.11 -29.21 -13.65
C GLY A 470 -8.25 -28.08 -14.21
N ASN A 471 -8.84 -27.05 -14.85
CA ASN A 471 -8.14 -25.83 -15.24
C ASN A 471 -8.17 -24.81 -14.10
N GLN A 472 -7.12 -24.00 -14.00
CA GLN A 472 -7.07 -22.85 -13.10
C GLN A 472 -7.31 -21.58 -13.91
N VAL A 473 -8.47 -20.97 -13.72
CA VAL A 473 -8.88 -19.73 -14.38
C VAL A 473 -8.56 -18.56 -13.47
N ALA A 474 -7.80 -17.59 -13.97
CA ALA A 474 -7.50 -16.35 -13.25
C ALA A 474 -8.69 -15.37 -13.35
N PRO A 475 -9.36 -15.01 -12.23
CA PRO A 475 -10.34 -13.93 -12.22
C PRO A 475 -9.83 -12.64 -12.86
N ALA A 476 -8.59 -12.23 -12.54
CA ALA A 476 -8.02 -10.97 -13.03
C ALA A 476 -7.94 -10.91 -14.56
N GLU A 477 -7.71 -12.04 -15.23
CA GLU A 477 -7.72 -12.12 -16.69
C GLU A 477 -9.12 -11.85 -17.25
N LEU A 478 -10.16 -12.38 -16.62
CA LEU A 478 -11.54 -12.14 -17.06
C LEU A 478 -12.00 -10.73 -16.72
N GLU A 479 -11.59 -10.20 -15.57
CA GLU A 479 -11.83 -8.82 -15.15
C GLU A 479 -11.21 -7.83 -16.14
N ALA A 480 -9.97 -8.08 -16.58
CA ALA A 480 -9.31 -7.25 -17.59
C ALA A 480 -10.11 -7.22 -18.90
N VAL A 481 -10.50 -8.39 -19.42
CA VAL A 481 -11.32 -8.46 -20.65
C VAL A 481 -12.68 -7.80 -20.45
N LEU A 482 -13.33 -7.96 -19.30
CA LEU A 482 -14.61 -7.28 -19.01
C LEU A 482 -14.46 -5.76 -18.99
N LEU A 483 -13.37 -5.24 -18.42
CA LEU A 483 -13.11 -3.81 -18.36
C LEU A 483 -12.84 -3.19 -19.73
N ASP A 484 -12.54 -4.01 -20.75
CA ASP A 484 -12.42 -3.59 -22.15
C ASP A 484 -13.80 -3.37 -22.84
N HIS A 485 -14.90 -3.67 -22.15
CA HIS A 485 -16.24 -3.39 -22.66
C HIS A 485 -16.66 -1.95 -22.31
N HIS A 486 -16.94 -1.12 -23.32
CA HIS A 486 -17.30 0.30 -23.15
C HIS A 486 -18.49 0.57 -22.21
N GLU A 487 -19.43 -0.37 -22.09
CA GLU A 487 -20.58 -0.26 -21.16
C GLU A 487 -20.30 -0.70 -19.71
N ILE A 488 -19.09 -1.19 -19.41
CA ILE A 488 -18.68 -1.66 -18.08
C ILE A 488 -17.79 -0.61 -17.41
N ALA A 489 -18.23 -0.12 -16.24
CA ALA A 489 -17.49 0.84 -15.43
C ALA A 489 -16.49 0.15 -14.48
N ASP A 490 -16.88 -0.97 -13.88
CA ASP A 490 -16.05 -1.76 -12.97
C ASP A 490 -16.49 -3.22 -12.99
N ALA A 491 -15.58 -4.15 -12.70
CA ALA A 491 -15.86 -5.58 -12.75
C ALA A 491 -15.07 -6.36 -11.70
N ALA A 492 -15.67 -7.44 -11.20
CA ALA A 492 -15.00 -8.46 -10.41
C ALA A 492 -15.52 -9.84 -10.77
N VAL A 493 -14.63 -10.83 -10.76
CA VAL A 493 -14.96 -12.21 -11.07
C VAL A 493 -14.65 -13.09 -9.87
N ILE A 494 -15.56 -14.04 -9.60
CA ILE A 494 -15.34 -15.11 -8.63
C ILE A 494 -15.75 -16.46 -9.23
N GLY A 495 -15.22 -17.54 -8.65
CA GLY A 495 -15.75 -18.87 -8.84
C GLY A 495 -17.04 -19.03 -8.05
N VAL A 496 -18.08 -19.56 -8.70
CA VAL A 496 -19.30 -20.04 -8.02
C VAL A 496 -19.46 -21.54 -8.21
N PRO A 497 -19.95 -22.28 -7.20
CA PRO A 497 -20.14 -23.72 -7.31
C PRO A 497 -21.11 -24.09 -8.44
N ALA A 498 -20.73 -25.08 -9.25
CA ALA A 498 -21.61 -25.69 -10.25
C ALA A 498 -21.24 -27.17 -10.43
N ASN A 499 -22.18 -28.07 -10.12
CA ASN A 499 -22.05 -29.52 -10.35
C ASN A 499 -20.76 -30.16 -9.79
N GLY A 500 -20.35 -29.77 -8.58
CA GLY A 500 -19.14 -30.28 -7.92
C GLY A 500 -17.82 -29.67 -8.43
N ASP A 501 -17.92 -28.62 -9.24
CA ASP A 501 -16.81 -27.84 -9.81
C ASP A 501 -17.07 -26.34 -9.54
N GLU A 502 -16.20 -25.45 -10.03
CA GLU A 502 -16.51 -24.02 -10.08
C GLU A 502 -16.73 -23.55 -11.53
N VAL A 503 -17.53 -22.50 -11.67
CA VAL A 503 -17.66 -21.74 -12.92
C VAL A 503 -17.47 -20.25 -12.65
N PRO A 504 -16.86 -19.49 -13.57
CA PRO A 504 -16.71 -18.05 -13.40
C PRO A 504 -18.07 -17.32 -13.42
N ARG A 505 -18.31 -16.45 -12.44
CA ARG A 505 -19.39 -15.45 -12.40
C ARG A 505 -18.77 -14.06 -12.34
N ALA A 506 -19.33 -13.12 -13.10
CA ALA A 506 -18.94 -11.72 -13.05
C ALA A 506 -19.96 -10.88 -12.27
N TYR A 507 -19.46 -9.96 -11.46
CA TYR A 507 -20.19 -8.84 -10.86
C TYR A 507 -19.75 -7.56 -11.56
N ILE A 508 -20.70 -6.76 -12.02
CA ILE A 508 -20.45 -5.63 -12.93
C ILE A 508 -21.14 -4.38 -12.42
N VAL A 509 -20.39 -3.28 -12.41
CA VAL A 509 -20.92 -1.92 -12.33
C VAL A 509 -21.03 -1.40 -13.76
N LYS A 510 -22.23 -1.00 -14.17
CA LYS A 510 -22.46 -0.46 -15.51
C LYS A 510 -22.01 1.00 -15.59
N VAL A 511 -21.61 1.44 -16.78
CA VAL A 511 -21.53 2.87 -17.07
C VAL A 511 -22.92 3.48 -16.94
N GLU A 512 -22.98 4.70 -16.41
CA GLU A 512 -24.24 5.44 -16.25
C GLU A 512 -24.97 5.52 -17.60
N SER A 513 -26.28 5.26 -17.60
CA SER A 513 -27.16 5.12 -18.78
C SER A 513 -27.06 3.82 -19.62
N SER A 514 -26.13 2.91 -19.32
CA SER A 514 -26.04 1.63 -20.06
C SER A 514 -27.24 0.71 -19.84
N LYS A 515 -27.70 0.10 -20.94
CA LYS A 515 -28.79 -0.88 -20.98
C LYS A 515 -28.32 -2.31 -21.24
N VAL A 516 -27.00 -2.55 -21.28
CA VAL A 516 -26.43 -3.88 -21.52
C VAL A 516 -27.00 -4.91 -20.54
N THR A 517 -27.35 -6.06 -21.08
CA THR A 517 -27.86 -7.21 -20.34
C THR A 517 -26.72 -8.16 -19.97
N GLY A 518 -26.93 -8.98 -18.94
CA GLY A 518 -25.95 -10.00 -18.56
C GLY A 518 -25.70 -11.03 -19.66
N GLU A 519 -26.72 -11.35 -20.46
CA GLU A 519 -26.64 -12.30 -21.58
C GLU A 519 -25.77 -11.76 -22.72
N GLU A 520 -25.91 -10.47 -23.05
CA GLU A 520 -25.06 -9.78 -24.03
C GLU A 520 -23.60 -9.81 -23.58
N ILE A 521 -23.30 -9.54 -22.30
CA ILE A 521 -21.94 -9.59 -21.77
C ILE A 521 -21.38 -11.01 -21.79
N VAL A 522 -22.16 -12.03 -21.40
CA VAL A 522 -21.73 -13.43 -21.46
C VAL A 522 -21.36 -13.80 -22.91
N LYS A 523 -22.24 -13.49 -23.86
CA LYS A 523 -22.00 -13.75 -25.29
C LYS A 523 -20.76 -13.03 -25.82
N TRP A 524 -20.61 -11.76 -25.46
CA TRP A 524 -19.43 -10.95 -25.82
C TRP A 524 -18.12 -11.54 -25.28
N MET A 525 -18.14 -12.06 -24.05
CA MET A 525 -17.01 -12.75 -23.43
C MET A 525 -16.70 -14.08 -24.15
N GLU A 526 -17.71 -14.85 -24.58
CA GLU A 526 -17.50 -16.16 -25.22
C GLU A 526 -16.64 -16.13 -26.48
N GLU A 527 -16.65 -14.99 -27.18
CA GLU A 527 -15.86 -14.72 -28.39
C GLU A 527 -14.39 -14.37 -28.09
N ARG A 528 -14.08 -13.98 -26.85
CA ARG A 528 -12.77 -13.45 -26.44
C ARG A 528 -11.99 -14.37 -25.52
N VAL A 529 -12.65 -15.33 -24.87
CA VAL A 529 -12.01 -16.23 -23.92
C VAL A 529 -12.23 -17.72 -24.27
N ALA A 530 -11.25 -18.55 -23.88
CA ALA A 530 -11.33 -20.00 -24.07
C ALA A 530 -12.56 -20.60 -23.34
N LYS A 531 -13.05 -21.76 -23.79
CA LYS A 531 -14.29 -22.38 -23.27
C LYS A 531 -14.33 -22.57 -21.75
N HIS A 532 -13.20 -22.88 -21.12
CA HIS A 532 -13.10 -23.08 -19.66
C HIS A 532 -13.09 -21.76 -18.87
N LYS A 533 -12.88 -20.62 -19.54
CA LYS A 533 -12.86 -19.26 -18.97
C LYS A 533 -14.21 -18.52 -19.08
N ARG A 534 -15.18 -19.10 -19.79
CA ARG A 534 -16.48 -18.47 -20.05
C ARG A 534 -17.27 -18.27 -18.75
N LEU A 535 -18.05 -17.18 -18.70
CA LEU A 535 -18.86 -16.78 -17.54
C LEU A 535 -20.11 -17.66 -17.36
N LYS A 536 -19.92 -18.98 -17.19
CA LYS A 536 -21.01 -19.96 -17.01
C LYS A 536 -21.76 -19.80 -15.69
N GLY A 537 -21.19 -19.10 -14.73
CA GLY A 537 -21.87 -18.67 -13.51
C GLY A 537 -22.80 -17.47 -13.73
N GLY A 538 -22.77 -16.87 -14.92
CA GLY A 538 -23.58 -15.71 -15.31
C GLY A 538 -22.96 -14.36 -14.92
N VAL A 539 -23.78 -13.33 -15.12
CA VAL A 539 -23.47 -11.93 -14.78
C VAL A 539 -24.48 -11.42 -13.76
N ARG A 540 -24.00 -10.61 -12.80
CA ARG A 540 -24.81 -9.87 -11.83
C ARG A 540 -24.40 -8.41 -11.85
N PHE A 541 -25.39 -7.52 -11.79
CA PHE A 541 -25.14 -6.08 -11.71
C PHE A 541 -25.16 -5.62 -10.25
N VAL A 542 -24.19 -4.80 -9.86
CA VAL A 542 -24.05 -4.23 -8.52
C VAL A 542 -23.79 -2.74 -8.63
N GLU A 543 -24.10 -2.00 -7.57
CA GLU A 543 -23.82 -0.55 -7.51
C GLU A 543 -22.32 -0.26 -7.40
N ALA A 544 -21.58 -1.10 -6.67
CA ALA A 544 -20.15 -0.97 -6.50
C ALA A 544 -19.47 -2.33 -6.30
N ILE A 545 -18.23 -2.47 -6.79
CA ILE A 545 -17.38 -3.62 -6.47
C ILE A 545 -16.77 -3.40 -5.06
N PRO A 546 -16.93 -4.36 -4.12
CA PRO A 546 -16.36 -4.21 -2.79
C PRO A 546 -14.84 -4.28 -2.85
N LYS A 547 -14.17 -3.20 -2.46
CA LYS A 547 -12.70 -3.05 -2.47
C LYS A 547 -12.24 -2.50 -1.13
N ASN A 548 -11.01 -2.83 -0.71
CA ASN A 548 -10.38 -2.15 0.42
C ASN A 548 -9.85 -0.76 0.01
N PRO A 549 -9.41 0.08 0.95
CA PRO A 549 -8.85 1.40 0.63
C PRO A 549 -7.59 1.38 -0.27
N SER A 550 -6.89 0.24 -0.37
CA SER A 550 -5.76 0.05 -1.29
C SER A 550 -6.19 -0.43 -2.68
N GLY A 551 -7.49 -0.42 -2.99
CA GLY A 551 -8.06 -0.80 -4.28
C GLY A 551 -8.19 -2.31 -4.55
N LYS A 552 -7.84 -3.17 -3.58
CA LYS A 552 -7.91 -4.63 -3.72
C LYS A 552 -9.35 -5.12 -3.59
N ILE A 553 -9.81 -5.91 -4.56
CA ILE A 553 -11.14 -6.54 -4.56
C ILE A 553 -11.29 -7.47 -3.34
N LEU A 554 -12.37 -7.26 -2.58
CA LEU A 554 -12.77 -8.09 -1.44
C LEU A 554 -13.61 -9.26 -1.92
N ARG A 555 -13.00 -10.24 -2.61
CA ARG A 555 -13.70 -11.41 -3.19
C ARG A 555 -14.50 -12.22 -2.18
N ARG A 556 -14.12 -12.20 -0.90
CA ARG A 556 -14.92 -12.81 0.18
C ARG A 556 -16.33 -12.20 0.27
N ALA A 557 -16.44 -10.87 0.22
CA ALA A 557 -17.73 -10.19 0.24
C ALA A 557 -18.59 -10.60 -0.97
N LEU A 558 -17.99 -10.71 -2.16
CA LEU A 558 -18.68 -11.19 -3.37
C LEU A 558 -19.12 -12.67 -3.25
N ARG A 559 -18.32 -13.53 -2.63
CA ARG A 559 -18.68 -14.93 -2.35
C ARG A 559 -19.84 -15.01 -1.35
N ASP A 560 -19.89 -14.11 -0.36
CA ASP A 560 -20.98 -14.05 0.62
C ASP A 560 -22.27 -13.54 -0.04
N ILE A 561 -22.18 -12.53 -0.94
CA ILE A 561 -23.29 -12.11 -1.81
C ILE A 561 -23.78 -13.30 -2.66
N ALA A 562 -22.87 -14.02 -3.33
CA ALA A 562 -23.24 -15.17 -4.15
C ALA A 562 -23.99 -16.25 -3.34
N LYS A 563 -23.53 -16.55 -2.12
CA LYS A 563 -24.21 -17.51 -1.23
C LYS A 563 -25.63 -17.06 -0.85
N ALA A 564 -25.81 -15.77 -0.59
CA ALA A 564 -27.13 -15.20 -0.30
C ALA A 564 -28.05 -15.32 -1.53
N GLU A 565 -27.55 -15.00 -2.73
CA GLU A 565 -28.29 -15.16 -3.99
C GLU A 565 -28.73 -16.61 -4.22
N PHE A 566 -27.84 -17.59 -4.03
CA PHE A 566 -28.18 -19.01 -4.17
C PHE A 566 -29.26 -19.44 -3.17
N SER A 567 -29.24 -18.90 -1.95
CA SER A 567 -30.25 -19.20 -0.93
C SER A 567 -31.63 -18.67 -1.33
N ILE A 568 -31.67 -17.49 -1.98
CA ILE A 568 -32.91 -16.89 -2.50
C ILE A 568 -33.43 -17.66 -3.72
N ASP A 569 -32.57 -18.01 -4.68
CA ASP A 569 -32.98 -18.78 -5.87
C ASP A 569 -33.52 -20.17 -5.51
N LEU A 570 -32.95 -20.83 -4.48
CA LEU A 570 -33.46 -22.08 -3.93
C LEU A 570 -34.83 -21.93 -3.23
N SER A 571 -35.11 -20.76 -2.65
CA SER A 571 -36.42 -20.47 -2.04
C SER A 571 -37.50 -20.19 -3.09
N ARG A 572 -37.13 -19.58 -4.23
CA ARG A 572 -38.02 -19.28 -5.35
C ARG A 572 -38.30 -20.48 -6.25
N SER A 573 -37.38 -21.44 -6.33
CA SER A 573 -37.56 -22.70 -7.10
C SER A 573 -38.32 -23.79 -6.36
N LYS A 574 -38.60 -23.58 -5.06
CA LYS A 574 -39.45 -24.45 -4.22
C LYS A 574 -40.89 -23.93 -4.08
N LEU A 575 -41.19 -22.79 -4.69
CA LEU A 575 -42.52 -22.23 -4.94
C LEU A 575 -42.87 -22.47 -6.41
#